data_AF-A0A1J3IPH7-F1
#
_entry.id   AF-A0A1J3IPH7-F1
#
_cell.length_a   1.000
_cell.length_b   1.000
_cell.length_c   1.000
_cell.angle_alpha   90.00
_cell.angle_beta   90.00
_cell.angle_gamma   90.00
#
_symmetry.space_group_name_H-M   'P 1'
#
loop_
_entity.id
_entity.type
_entity.pdbx_description
1 polymer ?
#
loop_
_entity_poly.entity_id
_entity_poly.type
_entity_poly.pdbx_seq_one_letter_code
_entity_poly.pdbx_strand_id
1 'polypeptide(L)'
;QDWVRESKEGYKQSDLASQCHHRYKIYIEGSAWSVSEKYILACDSVTLLVKPHYYDFFTRGMFPGHHYWPVKEDDKCRSIKFAVDWGNMHMRKAQDIGKKASAFVQQELKMDYVYDYMFHLLT
;
A
#
# COMPACT_ATOMS: atom_id res chain seq x y z
N GLN A 1 -18.73 1.72 -2.07
CA GLN A 1 -18.80 0.56 -2.97
C GLN A 1 -19.95 -0.32 -2.50
N ASP A 2 -20.79 -0.82 -3.42
CA ASP A 2 -21.87 -1.76 -3.08
C ASP A 2 -21.40 -3.18 -3.42
N TRP A 3 -21.01 -3.93 -2.40
CA TRP A 3 -20.44 -5.28 -2.56
C TRP A 3 -21.46 -6.31 -3.03
N VAL A 4 -22.75 -6.11 -2.73
CA VAL A 4 -23.82 -7.01 -3.20
C VAL A 4 -23.98 -6.89 -4.70
N ARG A 5 -23.90 -5.66 -5.22
CA ARG A 5 -23.92 -5.40 -6.65
C ARG A 5 -22.65 -5.89 -7.35
N GLU A 6 -21.47 -5.57 -6.82
CA GLU A 6 -20.19 -6.00 -7.41
C GLU A 6 -20.10 -7.53 -7.55
N SER A 7 -20.56 -8.28 -6.55
CA SER A 7 -20.58 -9.75 -6.59
C SER A 7 -21.43 -10.29 -7.75
N LYS A 8 -22.57 -9.66 -8.02
CA LYS A 8 -23.45 -10.02 -9.15
C LYS A 8 -22.84 -9.63 -10.51
N GLU A 9 -22.07 -8.55 -10.56
CA GLU A 9 -21.44 -8.05 -11.79
C GLU A 9 -20.04 -8.64 -12.05
N GLY A 10 -19.55 -9.51 -11.15
CA GLY A 10 -18.25 -10.18 -11.27
C GLY A 10 -17.06 -9.28 -10.95
N TYR A 11 -17.24 -8.30 -10.06
CA TYR A 11 -16.19 -7.39 -9.59
C TYR A 11 -15.53 -6.54 -10.69
N LYS A 12 -16.22 -6.30 -11.81
CA LYS A 12 -15.67 -5.59 -12.97
C LYS A 12 -15.21 -4.16 -12.65
N GLN A 13 -15.81 -3.49 -11.67
CA GLN A 13 -15.40 -2.14 -11.23
C GLN A 13 -14.38 -2.16 -10.10
N SER A 14 -13.99 -3.35 -9.63
CA SER A 14 -13.07 -3.58 -8.52
C SER A 14 -11.74 -4.19 -8.96
N ASP A 15 -11.47 -4.23 -10.26
CA ASP A 15 -10.19 -4.72 -10.80
C ASP A 15 -9.02 -3.92 -10.23
N LEU A 16 -8.03 -4.61 -9.68
CA LEU A 16 -6.91 -3.98 -8.96
C LEU A 16 -5.96 -3.26 -9.92
N ALA A 17 -5.72 -3.82 -11.11
CA ALA A 17 -4.81 -3.22 -12.08
C ALA A 17 -5.35 -1.87 -12.59
N SER A 18 -6.65 -1.79 -12.81
CA SER A 18 -7.35 -0.55 -13.20
C SER A 18 -7.29 0.56 -12.14
N GLN A 19 -6.86 0.26 -10.92
CA GLN A 19 -6.78 1.25 -9.86
C GLN A 19 -5.45 2.04 -9.91
N CYS A 20 -4.42 1.60 -10.63
CA CYS A 20 -3.08 2.21 -10.61
C CYS A 20 -2.95 3.55 -11.39
N HIS A 21 -4.05 4.23 -11.71
CA HIS A 21 -4.05 5.50 -12.46
C HIS A 21 -3.99 6.76 -11.58
N HIS A 22 -3.76 6.62 -10.27
CA HIS A 22 -3.72 7.73 -9.32
C HIS A 22 -2.32 7.90 -8.74
N ARG A 23 -1.86 9.15 -8.56
CA ARG A 23 -0.54 9.45 -7.99
C ARG A 23 -0.40 9.02 -6.52
N TYR A 24 -1.51 9.07 -5.78
CA TYR A 24 -1.56 8.74 -4.36
C TYR A 24 -2.54 7.60 -4.11
N LYS A 25 -2.17 6.71 -3.21
CA LYS A 25 -3.00 5.60 -2.72
C LYS A 25 -3.02 5.64 -1.20
N ILE A 26 -4.17 5.36 -0.60
CA ILE A 26 -4.30 5.36 0.86
C ILE A 26 -4.46 3.91 1.32
N TYR A 27 -3.57 3.48 2.20
CA TYR A 27 -3.78 2.28 2.98
C TYR A 27 -4.52 2.63 4.26
N ILE A 28 -5.59 1.91 4.56
CA ILE A 28 -6.29 1.97 5.84
C ILE A 28 -6.74 0.56 6.22
N GLU A 29 -6.62 0.25 7.51
CA GLU A 29 -7.07 -1.01 8.06
C GLU A 29 -8.60 -1.09 8.11
N GLY A 30 -9.11 -2.32 8.06
CA GLY A 30 -10.53 -2.62 8.25
C GLY A 30 -10.74 -3.15 9.66
N SER A 31 -11.34 -4.33 9.76
CA SER A 31 -11.41 -5.07 11.04
C SER A 31 -10.03 -5.54 11.53
N ALA A 32 -9.09 -5.73 10.60
CA ALA A 32 -7.70 -6.13 10.84
C ALA A 32 -6.80 -5.50 9.75
N TRP A 33 -5.61 -6.06 9.52
CA TRP A 33 -4.82 -5.72 8.33
C TRP A 33 -5.62 -5.97 7.05
N SER A 34 -5.37 -5.18 6.01
CA SER A 34 -6.08 -5.27 4.74
C SER A 34 -5.15 -5.82 3.66
N VAL A 35 -5.62 -6.87 2.97
CA VAL A 35 -4.90 -7.48 1.84
C VAL A 35 -4.62 -6.50 0.70
N SER A 36 -5.29 -5.33 0.69
CA SER A 36 -5.06 -4.26 -0.29
C SER A 36 -3.64 -3.67 -0.25
N GLU A 37 -2.92 -3.76 0.89
CA GLU A 37 -1.63 -3.11 1.10
C GLU A 37 -0.62 -3.44 -0.02
N LYS A 38 -0.39 -4.73 -0.27
CA LYS A 38 0.56 -5.20 -1.29
C LYS A 38 0.18 -4.76 -2.71
N TYR A 39 -1.11 -4.65 -3.00
CA TYR A 39 -1.59 -4.26 -4.34
C TYR A 39 -1.40 -2.77 -4.60
N ILE A 40 -1.68 -1.91 -3.61
CA ILE A 40 -1.48 -0.48 -3.79
C ILE A 40 0.02 -0.10 -3.81
N LEU A 41 0.86 -0.84 -3.08
CA LEU A 41 2.32 -0.67 -3.11
C LEU A 41 2.90 -1.01 -4.48
N ALA A 42 2.23 -1.89 -5.25
CA ALA A 42 2.67 -2.32 -6.58
C ALA A 42 2.29 -1.35 -7.73
N CYS A 43 1.60 -0.23 -7.45
CA CYS A 43 1.07 0.67 -8.48
C CYS A 43 2.03 1.79 -8.95
N ASP A 44 3.29 1.83 -8.50
CA ASP A 44 4.21 2.98 -8.64
C ASP A 44 3.66 4.31 -8.08
N SER A 45 2.57 4.26 -7.32
CA SER A 45 1.92 5.38 -6.65
C SER A 45 2.55 5.63 -5.28
N VAL A 46 2.47 6.86 -4.78
CA VAL A 46 2.80 7.14 -3.39
C VAL A 46 1.74 6.52 -2.48
N THR A 47 2.14 5.51 -1.71
CA THR A 47 1.29 4.93 -0.68
C THR A 47 1.33 5.78 0.59
N LEU A 48 0.19 6.37 0.93
CA LEU A 48 -0.10 7.04 2.18
C LEU A 48 -0.54 5.97 3.19
N LEU A 49 0.39 5.54 4.05
CA LEU A 49 0.14 4.49 5.02
C LEU A 49 -0.35 5.10 6.33
N VAL A 50 -1.66 4.99 6.61
CA VAL A 50 -2.18 5.32 7.94
C VAL A 50 -1.50 4.39 8.94
N LYS A 51 -0.98 4.95 10.04
CA LYS A 51 -0.25 4.20 11.08
C LYS A 51 -0.98 2.88 11.39
N PRO A 52 -0.41 1.73 11.04
CA PRO A 52 -1.08 0.44 11.21
C PRO A 52 -1.01 -0.02 12.67
N HIS A 53 -2.04 -0.75 13.10
CA HIS A 53 -2.03 -1.52 14.35
C HIS A 53 -1.66 -2.98 14.10
N TYR A 54 -2.00 -3.48 12.92
CA TYR A 54 -1.75 -4.85 12.49
C TYR A 54 -0.59 -4.89 11.50
N TYR A 55 0.34 -5.81 11.73
CA TYR A 55 1.52 -5.98 10.89
C TYR A 55 1.40 -7.28 10.10
N ASP A 56 1.44 -7.17 8.77
CA ASP A 56 1.63 -8.33 7.90
C ASP A 56 3.11 -8.76 7.91
N PHE A 57 3.42 -9.97 7.45
CA PHE A 57 4.77 -10.55 7.57
C PHE A 57 5.88 -9.72 6.90
N PHE A 58 5.54 -8.99 5.83
CA PHE A 58 6.47 -8.15 5.08
C PHE A 58 6.55 -6.70 5.59
N THR A 59 5.59 -6.25 6.40
CA THR A 59 5.45 -4.82 6.75
C THR A 59 6.66 -4.27 7.49
N ARG A 60 7.34 -5.11 8.27
CA ARG A 60 8.57 -4.75 9.00
C ARG A 60 9.78 -4.49 8.08
N GLY A 61 9.74 -4.98 6.84
CA GLY A 61 10.75 -4.69 5.82
C GLY A 61 10.57 -3.31 5.18
N MET A 62 9.47 -2.61 5.47
CA MET A 62 9.17 -1.30 4.89
C MET A 62 9.59 -0.13 5.78
N PHE A 63 10.00 0.98 5.17
CA PHE A 63 10.52 2.15 5.87
C PHE A 63 9.78 3.42 5.45
N PRO A 64 9.40 4.28 6.42
CA PRO A 64 8.73 5.54 6.14
C PRO A 64 9.65 6.48 5.36
N GLY A 65 9.10 7.17 4.36
CA GLY A 65 9.85 8.05 3.46
C GLY A 65 10.69 7.32 2.40
N HIS A 66 10.74 5.97 2.44
CA HIS A 66 11.43 5.15 1.45
C HIS A 66 10.45 4.31 0.64
N HIS A 67 9.61 3.52 1.30
CA HIS A 67 8.60 2.66 0.67
C HIS A 67 7.18 3.25 0.73
N TYR A 68 6.90 4.13 1.70
CA TYR A 68 5.59 4.74 1.88
C TYR A 68 5.70 6.10 2.58
N TRP A 69 4.62 6.86 2.58
CA TRP A 69 4.49 8.09 3.37
C TRP A 69 3.64 7.84 4.63
N PRO A 70 4.18 8.05 5.84
CA PRO A 70 3.43 7.81 7.07
C PRO A 70 2.32 8.84 7.26
N VAL A 71 1.12 8.36 7.63
CA VAL A 71 -0.04 9.19 7.95
C VAL A 71 -0.48 8.95 9.39
N LYS A 72 -0.72 10.03 10.13
CA LYS A 72 -1.23 9.97 11.50
C LYS A 72 -2.65 9.41 11.54
N GLU A 73 -2.91 8.52 12.50
CA GLU A 73 -4.23 7.93 12.67
C GLU A 73 -5.22 8.87 13.39
N ASP A 74 -4.76 9.63 14.37
CA ASP A 74 -5.55 10.59 15.15
C ASP A 74 -5.87 11.87 14.37
N ASP A 75 -5.09 12.18 13.33
CA ASP A 75 -5.21 13.42 12.55
C ASP A 75 -5.06 13.19 11.03
N LYS A 76 -5.80 12.18 10.52
CA LYS A 76 -5.69 11.69 9.13
C LYS A 76 -5.82 12.82 8.10
N CYS A 77 -6.84 13.66 8.21
CA CYS A 77 -7.13 14.69 7.21
C CYS A 77 -5.98 15.69 7.02
N ARG A 78 -5.46 16.26 8.12
CA ARG A 78 -4.33 17.21 8.05
C ARG A 78 -3.04 16.50 7.64
N SER A 79 -2.81 15.29 8.13
CA SER A 79 -1.63 14.50 7.77
C SER A 79 -1.61 14.12 6.28
N ILE A 80 -2.75 13.72 5.71
CA ILE A 80 -2.90 13.42 4.28
C ILE A 80 -2.73 14.70 3.46
N LYS A 81 -3.36 15.80 3.87
CA LYS A 81 -3.22 17.08 3.18
C LYS A 81 -1.75 17.51 3.10
N PHE A 82 -1.02 17.45 4.21
CA PHE A 82 0.40 17.77 4.24
C PHE A 82 1.22 16.87 3.29
N ALA A 83 0.96 15.56 3.30
CA ALA A 83 1.62 14.60 2.42
C ALA A 83 1.42 14.93 0.94
N VAL A 84 0.17 15.24 0.56
CA VAL A 84 -0.20 15.56 -0.82
C VAL A 84 0.38 16.91 -1.24
N ASP A 85 0.30 17.94 -0.40
CA ASP A 85 0.88 19.25 -0.67
C ASP A 85 2.40 19.13 -0.88
N TRP A 86 3.09 18.42 0.02
CA TRP A 86 4.53 18.16 -0.11
C TRP A 86 4.87 17.36 -1.36
N GLY A 87 4.13 16.30 -1.66
CA GLY A 87 4.39 15.42 -2.81
C GLY A 87 4.16 16.14 -4.15
N ASN A 88 3.20 17.06 -4.20
CA ASN A 88 2.96 17.89 -5.37
C ASN A 88 4.07 18.93 -5.59
N MET A 89 4.68 19.45 -4.51
CA MET A 89 5.88 20.30 -4.61
C MET A 89 7.15 19.51 -4.95
N HIS A 90 7.22 18.23 -4.57
CA HIS A 90 8.41 17.37 -4.71
C HIS A 90 8.16 16.15 -5.61
N MET A 91 7.57 16.36 -6.78
CA MET A 91 7.07 15.29 -7.66
C MET A 91 8.08 14.16 -7.92
N ARG A 92 9.37 14.47 -8.16
CA ARG A 92 10.39 13.44 -8.39
C ARG A 92 10.66 12.58 -7.16
N LYS A 93 10.72 13.19 -5.98
CA LYS A 93 10.91 12.47 -4.72
C LYS A 93 9.68 11.63 -4.37
N ALA A 94 8.49 12.18 -4.59
CA ALA A 94 7.24 11.46 -4.43
C ALA A 94 7.20 10.22 -5.35
N GLN A 95 7.50 10.39 -6.63
CA GLN A 95 7.53 9.26 -7.58
C GLN A 95 8.59 8.20 -7.21
N ASP A 96 9.74 8.62 -6.69
CA ASP A 96 10.79 7.71 -6.22
C ASP A 96 10.31 6.82 -5.06
N ILE A 97 9.55 7.37 -4.11
CA ILE A 97 8.92 6.59 -3.02
C ILE A 97 7.99 5.51 -3.60
N GLY A 98 7.10 5.90 -4.54
CA GLY A 98 6.17 4.95 -5.16
C GLY A 98 6.88 3.83 -5.92
N LYS A 99 7.92 4.16 -6.69
CA LYS A 99 8.73 3.17 -7.41
C LYS A 99 9.49 2.22 -6.48
N LYS A 100 10.04 2.73 -5.38
CA LYS A 100 10.68 1.90 -4.35
C LYS A 100 9.69 0.95 -3.70
N ALA A 101 8.47 1.40 -3.44
CA ALA A 101 7.38 0.55 -2.94
C ALA A 101 7.11 -0.62 -3.90
N SER A 102 6.97 -0.32 -5.20
CA SER A 102 6.69 -1.34 -6.21
C SER A 102 7.88 -2.28 -6.43
N ALA A 103 9.11 -1.75 -6.40
CA ALA A 103 10.33 -2.56 -6.44
C ALA A 103 10.40 -3.52 -5.24
N PHE A 104 10.09 -3.07 -4.03
CA PHE A 104 10.03 -3.92 -2.84
C PHE A 104 9.04 -5.08 -3.03
N VAL A 105 7.81 -4.79 -3.51
CA VAL A 105 6.81 -5.85 -3.77
C VAL A 105 7.31 -6.85 -4.83
N GLN A 106 7.92 -6.37 -5.91
CA GLN A 106 8.40 -7.22 -7.00
C GLN A 106 9.66 -8.02 -6.65
N GLN A 107 10.51 -7.50 -5.77
CA GLN A 107 11.84 -8.04 -5.48
C GLN A 107 11.88 -8.83 -4.17
N GLU A 108 11.32 -8.27 -3.11
CA GLU A 108 11.39 -8.78 -1.72
C GLU A 108 10.15 -9.57 -1.30
N LEU A 109 9.07 -9.49 -2.09
CA LEU A 109 7.77 -10.12 -1.79
C LEU A 109 7.40 -11.18 -2.83
N LYS A 110 8.42 -11.81 -3.42
CA LYS A 110 8.28 -12.91 -4.37
C LYS A 110 7.75 -14.16 -3.68
N MET A 111 7.06 -15.00 -4.46
CA MET A 111 6.53 -16.27 -3.96
C MET A 111 7.60 -17.17 -3.33
N ASP A 112 8.81 -17.20 -3.89
CA ASP A 112 9.93 -17.95 -3.31
C ASP A 112 10.22 -17.51 -1.87
N TYR A 113 10.28 -16.20 -1.61
CA TYR A 113 10.48 -15.66 -0.26
C TYR A 113 9.28 -15.82 0.65
N VAL A 114 8.06 -15.86 0.11
CA VAL A 114 6.87 -16.21 0.91
C VAL A 114 6.97 -17.66 1.40
N TYR A 115 7.32 -18.59 0.51
CA TYR A 115 7.49 -19.99 0.90
C TYR A 115 8.67 -20.19 1.85
N ASP A 116 9.81 -19.53 1.62
CA ASP A 116 10.97 -19.58 2.51
C ASP A 116 10.62 -19.05 3.91
N TYR A 117 9.90 -17.92 4.00
CA TYR A 117 9.45 -17.36 5.26
C TYR A 117 8.50 -18.31 6.00
N MET A 118 7.53 -18.90 5.29
CA MET A 118 6.60 -19.87 5.88
C MET A 118 7.34 -21.12 6.37
N PHE A 119 8.27 -21.65 5.59
CA PHE A 119 9.07 -22.81 5.97
C PHE A 119 9.94 -22.50 7.20
N HIS A 120 10.64 -21.36 7.20
CA HIS A 120 11.44 -20.90 8.33
C HIS A 120 10.65 -20.78 9.63
N LEU A 121 9.39 -20.37 9.59
CA LEU A 121 8.55 -20.30 10.78
C LEU A 121 8.08 -21.67 11.30
N LEU A 122 8.05 -22.68 10.43
CA LEU A 122 7.55 -24.02 10.76
C LEU A 122 8.66 -24.99 11.21
N THR A 123 9.93 -24.60 11.07
CA THR A 123 11.12 -25.40 11.40
C THR A 123 11.97 -24.74 12.47
#